data_AF-A0A4Q5GFJ9-F1
#
_entry.id   AF-A0A4Q5GFJ9-F1
#
_cell.length_a   1.000
_cell.length_b   1.000
_cell.length_c   1.000
_cell.angle_alpha   90.00
_cell.angle_beta   90.00
_cell.angle_gamma   90.00
#
_symmetry.space_group_name_H-M   'P 1'
#
loop_
_entity.id
_entity.type
_entity.pdbx_description
1 polymer ?
#
loop_
_entity_poly.entity_id
_entity_poly.type
_entity_poly.pdbx_seq_one_letter_code
_entity_poly.pdbx_strand_id
1 'polypeptide(L)'
;MKVRHNIGAFDTLFEAEAMTKYIKTKFLRALLGVKKVTQDNPKGVWNMVPIQDFTEKSDIDWSVSIANTDKQLYKKYGLSEEEISFIENNVKEME
;
A
#
# COMPACT_ATOMS: atom_id res chain seq x y z
N MET A 1 -8.70 17.60 -17.53
CA MET A 1 -8.93 16.76 -16.34
C MET A 1 -8.51 15.33 -16.68
N LYS A 2 -7.27 14.93 -16.36
CA LYS A 2 -6.73 13.60 -16.70
C LYS A 2 -7.16 12.63 -15.60
N VAL A 3 -8.16 11.81 -15.88
CA VAL A 3 -8.60 10.77 -14.95
C VAL A 3 -7.60 9.60 -15.07
N ARG A 4 -6.64 9.50 -14.14
CA ARG A 4 -5.66 8.40 -14.11
C ARG A 4 -6.36 7.12 -13.60
N HIS A 5 -6.92 6.34 -14.53
CA HIS A 5 -7.55 5.04 -14.25
C HIS A 5 -6.61 3.83 -14.40
N ASN A 6 -5.29 4.02 -14.58
CA ASN A 6 -4.35 2.92 -14.78
C ASN A 6 -3.23 2.94 -13.74
N ILE A 7 -3.19 1.88 -12.93
CA ILE A 7 -2.03 1.42 -12.18
C ILE A 7 -0.91 1.16 -13.21
N GLY A 8 0.10 2.04 -13.32
CA GLY A 8 1.29 1.81 -14.15
C GLY A 8 1.74 2.93 -15.11
N ALA A 9 0.99 4.03 -15.26
CA ALA A 9 1.47 5.19 -16.03
C ALA A 9 2.04 6.25 -15.07
N PHE A 10 3.36 6.28 -14.91
CA PHE A 10 4.09 7.21 -14.06
C PHE A 10 4.83 8.24 -14.90
N ASP A 11 4.79 9.50 -14.47
CA ASP A 11 5.49 10.58 -15.18
C ASP A 11 6.96 10.68 -14.72
N THR A 12 7.32 10.07 -13.59
CA THR A 12 8.67 10.10 -13.02
C THR A 12 9.10 8.74 -12.46
N LEU A 13 10.42 8.52 -12.37
CA LEU A 13 10.99 7.35 -11.70
C LEU A 13 10.58 7.29 -10.22
N PHE A 14 10.50 8.46 -9.56
CA PHE A 14 10.05 8.57 -8.18
C PHE A 14 8.66 7.99 -7.97
N GLU A 15 7.69 8.36 -8.83
CA GLU A 15 6.32 7.83 -8.74
C GLU A 15 6.29 6.30 -8.90
N ALA A 16 7.12 5.75 -9.80
CA ALA A 16 7.22 4.30 -10.00
C ALA A 16 7.86 3.56 -8.81
N GLU A 17 8.91 4.14 -8.21
CA GLU A 17 9.56 3.60 -7.02
C GLU A 17 8.65 3.67 -5.79
N ALA A 18 7.96 4.79 -5.59
CA ALA A 18 6.98 4.98 -4.53
C ALA A 18 5.84 3.96 -4.63
N MET A 19 5.33 3.73 -5.83
CA MET A 19 4.31 2.72 -6.07
C MET A 19 4.84 1.29 -5.84
N THR A 20 6.08 1.00 -6.24
CA THR A 20 6.73 -0.28 -5.95
C THR A 20 6.88 -0.51 -4.45
N LYS A 21 7.31 0.52 -3.69
CA LYS A 21 7.35 0.47 -2.23
C LYS A 21 5.96 0.20 -1.65
N TYR A 22 4.94 0.89 -2.13
CA TYR A 22 3.56 0.69 -1.68
C TYR A 22 3.08 -0.77 -1.85
N ILE A 23 3.40 -1.41 -2.98
CA ILE A 23 3.05 -2.82 -3.19
C ILE A 23 3.78 -3.75 -2.21
N LYS A 24 4.99 -3.39 -1.78
CA LYS A 24 5.78 -4.16 -0.81
C LYS A 24 5.36 -3.95 0.65
N THR A 25 4.60 -2.90 0.95
CA THR A 25 4.11 -2.62 2.32
C THR A 25 3.32 -3.78 2.91
N LYS A 26 3.49 -4.01 4.21
CA LYS A 26 2.66 -4.98 4.92
C LYS A 26 1.21 -4.54 4.93
N PHE A 27 0.94 -3.24 4.99
CA PHE A 27 -0.39 -2.65 4.91
C PHE A 27 -1.16 -3.11 3.67
N LEU A 28 -0.64 -2.85 2.47
CA LEU A 28 -1.32 -3.23 1.22
C LEU A 28 -1.47 -4.76 1.13
N ARG A 29 -0.43 -5.49 1.51
CA ARG A 29 -0.43 -6.96 1.45
C ARG A 29 -1.39 -7.58 2.46
N ALA A 30 -1.59 -6.96 3.61
CA ALA A 30 -2.61 -7.34 4.57
C ALA A 30 -4.01 -7.12 3.99
N LEU A 31 -4.28 -5.96 3.38
CA LEU A 31 -5.56 -5.71 2.70
C LEU A 31 -5.84 -6.72 1.58
N LEU A 32 -4.81 -7.08 0.79
CA LEU A 32 -4.92 -8.15 -0.21
C LEU A 32 -5.09 -9.54 0.44
N GLY A 33 -4.52 -9.75 1.62
CA GLY A 33 -4.56 -11.00 2.38
C GLY A 33 -5.90 -11.27 3.07
N VAL A 34 -6.60 -10.23 3.54
CA VAL A 34 -7.90 -10.32 4.24
C VAL A 34 -8.96 -11.06 3.40
N LYS A 35 -8.84 -11.05 2.07
CA LYS A 35 -9.78 -11.72 1.16
C LYS A 35 -9.35 -13.13 0.72
N LYS A 36 -8.15 -13.59 1.11
CA LYS A 36 -7.62 -14.92 0.76
C LYS A 36 -8.11 -16.02 1.71
N VAL A 37 -9.42 -16.25 1.72
CA VAL A 37 -9.97 -17.55 2.19
C VAL A 37 -9.99 -18.56 1.02
N THR A 38 -9.92 -18.11 -0.24
CA THR A 38 -9.86 -18.95 -1.46
C THR A 38 -8.82 -18.42 -2.45
N GLN A 39 -8.29 -19.28 -3.32
CA GLN A 39 -7.16 -19.03 -4.25
C GLN A 39 -7.41 -17.96 -5.34
N ASP A 40 -8.62 -17.39 -5.42
CA ASP A 40 -8.99 -16.41 -6.43
C ASP A 40 -8.58 -14.99 -6.00
N ASN A 41 -7.87 -14.27 -6.88
CA ASN A 41 -7.57 -12.84 -6.73
C ASN A 41 -8.39 -12.01 -7.72
N PRO A 42 -9.73 -11.95 -7.58
CA PRO A 42 -10.58 -11.24 -8.53
C PRO A 42 -10.30 -9.74 -8.45
N LYS A 43 -10.48 -9.02 -9.57
CA LYS A 43 -10.28 -7.56 -9.66
C LYS A 43 -10.93 -6.77 -8.52
N GLY A 44 -12.03 -7.27 -7.94
CA GLY A 44 -12.70 -6.66 -6.79
C GLY A 44 -11.95 -6.71 -5.45
N VAL A 45 -10.83 -7.44 -5.33
CA VAL A 45 -9.91 -7.35 -4.16
C VAL A 45 -9.17 -6.01 -4.21
N TRP A 46 -8.77 -5.56 -5.40
CA TRP A 46 -8.05 -4.31 -5.61
C TRP A 46 -8.93 -3.08 -5.38
N ASN A 47 -10.25 -3.21 -5.45
CA ASN A 47 -11.19 -2.12 -5.12
C ASN A 47 -11.15 -1.73 -3.63
N MET A 48 -10.68 -2.62 -2.75
CA MET A 48 -10.53 -2.34 -1.31
C MET A 48 -9.18 -1.72 -0.97
N VAL A 49 -8.25 -1.68 -1.94
CA VAL A 49 -6.92 -1.10 -1.75
C VAL A 49 -6.97 0.38 -2.17
N PRO A 50 -6.77 1.32 -1.25
CA PRO A 50 -6.84 2.73 -1.57
C PRO A 50 -5.66 3.15 -2.44
N ILE A 51 -5.95 3.78 -3.59
CA ILE A 51 -4.91 4.38 -4.43
C ILE A 51 -4.31 5.58 -3.70
N GLN A 52 -2.98 5.59 -3.53
CA GLN A 52 -2.26 6.69 -2.91
C GLN A 52 -1.82 7.73 -3.94
N ASP A 53 -1.52 8.94 -3.46
CA ASP A 53 -0.72 9.90 -4.21
C ASP A 53 0.76 9.51 -4.11
N PHE A 54 1.42 9.28 -5.25
CA PHE A 54 2.83 8.89 -5.34
C PHE A 54 3.75 10.07 -5.73
N THR A 55 3.20 11.29 -5.80
CA THR A 55 3.99 12.48 -6.07
C THR A 55 4.77 12.91 -4.82
N GLU A 56 5.79 13.76 -5.01
CA GLU A 56 6.56 14.34 -3.89
C GLU A 56 5.72 15.24 -2.95
N LYS A 57 4.49 15.59 -3.37
CA LYS A 57 3.55 16.40 -2.58
C LYS A 57 2.55 15.55 -1.80
N SER A 58 2.72 14.23 -1.84
CA SER A 58 1.88 13.29 -1.10
C SER A 58 1.95 13.55 0.41
N ASP A 59 0.89 13.13 1.10
CA ASP A 59 0.85 13.10 2.56
C ASP A 59 1.68 11.95 3.16
N ILE A 60 2.11 11.01 2.31
CA ILE A 60 3.05 9.95 2.65
C ILE A 60 4.44 10.31 2.12
N ASP A 61 5.43 10.30 3.01
CA ASP A 61 6.83 10.35 2.60
C ASP A 61 7.25 8.99 2.02
N TRP A 62 7.42 8.95 0.70
CA TRP A 62 7.85 7.77 -0.04
C TRP A 62 9.38 7.62 -0.10
N SER A 63 10.15 8.58 0.40
CA SER A 63 11.62 8.52 0.41
C SER A 63 12.17 7.58 1.48
N VAL A 64 11.41 7.32 2.55
CA VAL A 64 11.82 6.47 3.66
C VAL A 64 11.74 4.96 3.35
N SER A 65 12.15 4.13 4.32
CA SER A 65 12.05 2.67 4.25
C SER A 65 10.61 2.17 4.26
N ILE A 66 10.38 0.97 3.73
CA ILE A 66 9.04 0.34 3.66
C ILE A 66 8.40 0.25 5.05
N ALA A 67 9.15 -0.13 6.09
CA ALA A 67 8.64 -0.21 7.46
C ALA A 67 8.19 1.16 8.01
N ASN A 68 8.86 2.25 7.62
CA ASN A 68 8.42 3.60 8.01
C ASN A 68 7.23 4.07 7.16
N THR A 69 7.15 3.67 5.88
CA THR A 69 5.95 3.87 5.06
C THR A 69 4.74 3.15 5.66
N ASP A 70 4.90 1.91 6.14
CA ASP A 70 3.84 1.14 6.82
C ASP A 70 3.30 1.90 8.04
N LYS A 71 4.18 2.43 8.91
CA LYS A 71 3.77 3.26 10.06
C LYS A 71 2.98 4.50 9.65
N GLN A 72 3.39 5.17 8.56
CA GLN A 72 2.65 6.32 8.04
C GLN A 72 1.27 5.91 7.54
N LEU A 73 1.15 4.77 6.85
CA LEU A 73 -0.13 4.24 6.38
C LEU A 73 -1.04 3.83 7.54
N TYR A 74 -0.51 3.15 8.56
CA TYR A 74 -1.28 2.79 9.76
C TYR A 74 -1.88 4.02 10.44
N LYS A 75 -1.07 5.08 10.59
CA LYS A 75 -1.51 6.35 11.16
C LYS A 75 -2.55 7.05 10.27
N LYS A 76 -2.32 7.09 8.95
CA LYS A 76 -3.24 7.72 7.98
C LYS A 76 -4.62 7.07 7.99
N TYR A 77 -4.67 5.75 8.09
CA TYR A 77 -5.92 4.99 8.10
C TYR A 77 -6.49 4.73 9.51
N GLY A 78 -5.82 5.21 10.57
CA GLY A 78 -6.31 5.13 11.93
C GLY A 78 -6.37 3.71 12.50
N LEU A 79 -5.43 2.84 12.10
CA LEU A 79 -5.39 1.46 12.59
C LEU A 79 -5.11 1.42 14.09
N SER A 80 -5.77 0.49 14.77
CA SER A 80 -5.53 0.21 16.18
C SER A 80 -4.22 -0.55 16.40
N GLU A 81 -3.70 -0.56 17.63
CA GLU A 81 -2.51 -1.35 17.97
C GLU A 81 -2.72 -2.86 17.73
N GLU A 82 -3.95 -3.34 17.92
CA GLU A 82 -4.34 -4.73 17.67
C GLU A 82 -4.26 -5.08 16.18
N GLU A 83 -4.78 -4.19 15.32
CA GLU A 83 -4.73 -4.35 13.87
C GLU A 83 -3.29 -4.27 13.36
N ILE A 84 -2.50 -3.31 13.86
CA ILE A 84 -1.08 -3.19 13.52
C ILE A 84 -0.34 -4.47 13.94
N SER A 85 -0.53 -4.94 15.17
CA SER A 85 0.10 -6.16 15.66
C SER A 85 -0.29 -7.38 14.82
N PHE A 86 -1.56 -7.48 14.42
CA PHE A 86 -2.01 -8.54 13.52
C PHE A 86 -1.27 -8.50 12.18
N ILE A 87 -1.16 -7.32 11.56
CA ILE A 87 -0.46 -7.16 10.28
C ILE A 87 1.03 -7.53 10.42
N GLU A 88 1.70 -7.00 11.44
CA GLU A 88 3.13 -7.22 11.68
C GLU A 88 3.47 -8.69 11.92
N ASN A 89 2.57 -9.44 12.58
CA ASN A 89 2.77 -10.86 12.88
C ASN A 89 2.38 -11.79 11.73
N ASN A 90 1.41 -11.40 10.88
CA ASN A 90 0.88 -12.28 9.83
C ASN A 90 1.49 -11.99 8.45
N VAL A 91 2.07 -10.80 8.23
CA VAL A 91 2.64 -10.40 6.95
C VAL A 91 4.15 -10.29 7.06
N LYS A 92 4.85 -11.15 6.31
CA LYS A 92 6.31 -11.11 6.22
C LYS A 92 6.80 -9.84 5.54
N GLU A 93 7.90 -9.31 6.05
CA GLU A 93 8.63 -8.20 5.44
C GLU A 93 9.08 -8.56 4.02
N MET A 94 9.06 -7.55 3.17
CA MET A 94 9.60 -7.59 1.82
C MET A 94 10.67 -6.53 1.68
N GLU A 95 11.75 -6.89 0.99
CA GLU A 95 12.86 -6.01 0.59
C GLU A 95 12.57 -5.40 -0.79
#